data_AF-A0A4U0YUB5-F1
#
_entry.id   AF-A0A4U0YUB5-F1
#
_cell.length_a   1.000
_cell.length_b   1.000
_cell.length_c   1.000
_cell.angle_alpha   90.00
_cell.angle_beta   90.00
_cell.angle_gamma   90.00
#
_symmetry.space_group_name_H-M   'P 1'
#
loop_
_entity.id
_entity.type
_entity.pdbx_description
1 polymer ?
#
loop_
_entity_poly.entity_id
_entity_poly.type
_entity_poly.pdbx_seq_one_letter_code
_entity_poly.pdbx_strand_id
1 'polypeptide(L)'
;MRLDKWLVQARFFKTRGLACELVESGRVRVNGQRTAKPAYAIGAGDVLTFPQGGRIRLVRVLGLTVRRGPASEAASLYLDLDTVQTPQTGASPLD
;
A
#
# COMPACT_ATOMS: atom_id res chain seq x y z
N MET A 1 7.85 9.65 -7.68
CA MET A 1 6.55 10.20 -7.21
C MET A 1 6.56 10.28 -5.69
N ARG A 2 5.84 11.20 -5.04
CA ARG A 2 5.72 11.19 -3.57
C ARG A 2 4.72 10.12 -3.10
N LEU A 3 5.07 9.40 -2.03
CA LEU A 3 4.25 8.36 -1.42
C LEU A 3 2.84 8.84 -1.05
N ASP A 4 2.72 9.95 -0.32
CA ASP A 4 1.44 10.54 0.08
C ASP A 4 0.50 10.81 -1.10
N LYS A 5 1.07 11.38 -2.17
CA LYS A 5 0.35 11.71 -3.40
C LYS A 5 -0.10 10.45 -4.13
N TRP A 6 0.77 9.46 -4.26
CA TRP A 6 0.44 8.21 -4.95
C TRP A 6 -0.67 7.44 -4.24
N LEU A 7 -0.62 7.38 -2.90
CA LEU A 7 -1.64 6.71 -2.08
C LEU A 7 -3.06 7.27 -2.31
N VAL A 8 -3.19 8.57 -2.59
CA VAL A 8 -4.47 9.20 -2.97
C VAL A 8 -4.85 8.91 -4.42
N GLN A 9 -3.88 8.95 -5.34
CA GLN A 9 -4.11 8.67 -6.76
C GLN A 9 -4.56 7.21 -6.99
N ALA A 10 -3.95 6.27 -6.29
CA ALA A 10 -4.34 4.85 -6.24
C ALA A 10 -5.62 4.61 -5.41
N ARG A 11 -6.26 5.68 -4.89
CA ARG A 11 -7.54 5.67 -4.16
C ARG A 11 -7.53 4.87 -2.85
N PHE A 12 -6.36 4.62 -2.26
CA PHE A 12 -6.29 4.02 -0.93
C PHE A 12 -6.75 5.00 0.17
N PHE A 13 -6.53 6.29 -0.05
CA PHE A 13 -6.94 7.36 0.87
C PHE A 13 -7.80 8.40 0.17
N LYS A 14 -8.76 8.97 0.92
CA LYS A 14 -9.70 9.98 0.38
C LYS A 14 -9.00 11.30 0.08
N THR A 15 -8.07 11.71 0.95
CA THR A 15 -7.37 13.00 0.90
C THR A 15 -5.87 12.81 1.15
N ARG A 16 -5.07 13.80 0.75
CA ARG A 16 -3.63 13.80 0.98
C ARG A 16 -3.27 13.94 2.47
N GLY A 17 -4.05 14.68 3.25
CA GLY A 17 -3.86 14.80 4.70
C GLY A 17 -3.90 13.44 5.40
N LEU A 18 -4.91 12.62 5.12
CA LEU A 18 -5.04 11.27 5.68
C LEU A 18 -3.85 10.36 5.29
N ALA A 19 -3.34 10.51 4.07
CA ALA A 19 -2.16 9.76 3.63
C ALA A 19 -0.89 10.25 4.36
N CYS A 20 -0.71 11.56 4.55
CA CYS A 20 0.40 12.12 5.31
C CYS A 20 0.40 11.65 6.77
N GLU A 21 -0.74 11.79 7.46
CA GLU A 21 -0.90 11.38 8.86
C GLU A 21 -0.55 9.90 9.05
N LEU A 22 -0.99 9.05 8.12
CA LEU A 22 -0.64 7.64 8.18
C LEU A 22 0.86 7.40 8.01
N VAL A 23 1.49 8.04 7.02
CA VAL A 23 2.93 7.90 6.79
C VAL A 23 3.70 8.40 8.01
N GLU A 24 3.41 9.60 8.50
CA GLU A 24 4.04 10.23 9.67
C GLU A 24 3.91 9.39 10.95
N SER A 25 2.82 8.63 11.09
CA SER A 25 2.66 7.69 12.21
C SER A 25 3.61 6.48 12.19
N GLY A 26 4.50 6.36 11.19
CA GLY A 26 5.52 5.32 11.10
C GLY A 26 4.95 3.92 10.81
N ARG A 27 3.71 3.86 10.30
CA ARG A 27 2.98 2.61 9.98
C ARG A 27 3.08 2.20 8.52
N VAL A 28 3.78 2.98 7.69
CA VAL A 28 4.01 2.65 6.28
C VAL A 28 5.42 2.11 6.10
N ARG A 29 5.54 1.08 5.27
CA ARG A 29 6.82 0.56 4.78
C ARG A 29 6.90 0.67 3.27
N VAL A 30 8.07 0.97 2.75
CA VAL A 30 8.41 0.78 1.34
C VAL A 30 9.62 -0.15 1.27
N ASN A 31 9.47 -1.23 0.49
CA ASN A 31 10.46 -2.30 0.36
C ASN A 31 10.89 -2.87 1.73
N GLY A 32 9.92 -3.09 2.63
CA GLY A 32 10.14 -3.60 3.98
C GLY A 32 10.67 -2.58 4.99
N GLN A 33 11.18 -1.43 4.55
CA GLN A 33 11.73 -0.39 5.41
C GLN A 33 10.64 0.59 5.83
N ARG A 34 10.54 0.87 7.14
CA ARG A 34 9.59 1.86 7.67
C ARG A 34 9.94 3.25 7.15
N THR A 35 8.91 4.02 6.82
CA THR A 35 9.05 5.43 6.46
C THR A 35 8.06 6.27 7.24
N ALA A 36 8.54 7.41 7.75
CA ALA A 36 7.73 8.47 8.34
C ALA A 36 7.72 9.74 7.47
N LYS A 37 8.17 9.65 6.21
CA LYS A 37 8.30 10.78 5.28
C LYS A 37 7.19 10.72 4.23
N PRO A 38 6.13 11.55 4.30
CA PRO A 38 5.09 11.60 3.26
C PRO A 38 5.65 11.84 1.86
N ALA A 39 6.72 12.64 1.79
CA ALA A 39 7.44 12.98 0.57
C ALA A 39 8.38 11.88 0.05
N TYR A 40 8.40 10.71 0.67
CA TYR A 40 9.29 9.62 0.26
C TYR A 40 9.08 9.32 -1.22
N ALA A 41 10.19 9.23 -1.97
CA ALA A 41 10.14 9.00 -3.39
C ALA A 41 9.89 7.52 -3.66
N ILE A 42 8.84 7.22 -4.42
CA ILE A 42 8.52 5.87 -4.90
C ILE A 42 8.45 5.82 -6.43
N GLY A 43 8.62 4.62 -6.97
CA GLY A 43 8.57 4.26 -8.38
C GLY A 43 7.83 2.94 -8.64
N ALA A 44 7.68 2.59 -9.91
CA ALA A 44 7.21 1.26 -10.29
C ALA A 44 8.20 0.18 -9.80
N GLY A 45 7.67 -0.95 -9.35
CA GLY A 45 8.42 -2.04 -8.72
C GLY A 45 8.47 -1.97 -7.19
N ASP A 46 8.32 -0.79 -6.59
CA ASP A 46 8.30 -0.65 -5.12
C ASP A 46 7.14 -1.42 -4.51
N VAL A 47 7.39 -2.02 -3.35
CA VAL A 47 6.38 -2.71 -2.55
C VAL A 47 6.02 -1.86 -1.34
N LEU A 48 4.74 -1.54 -1.20
CA LEU A 48 4.21 -0.76 -0.09
C LEU A 48 3.46 -1.67 0.88
N THR A 49 3.70 -1.48 2.18
CA THR A 49 2.92 -2.11 3.25
C THR A 49 2.34 -1.04 4.16
N PHE A 50 1.02 -1.03 4.36
CA PHE A 50 0.36 -0.03 5.19
C PHE A 50 -1.02 -0.50 5.68
N PRO A 51 -1.49 -0.04 6.85
CA PRO A 51 -2.86 -0.30 7.28
C PRO A 51 -3.84 0.56 6.47
N GLN A 52 -4.98 -0.01 6.13
CA GLN A 52 -6.08 0.69 5.50
C GLN A 52 -7.41 0.12 6.04
N GLY A 53 -8.11 0.91 6.85
CA GLY A 53 -9.25 0.39 7.61
C GLY A 53 -8.80 -0.69 8.58
N GLY A 54 -9.47 -1.85 8.58
CA GLY A 54 -9.17 -2.99 9.44
C GLY A 54 -8.18 -4.02 8.87
N ARG A 55 -7.51 -3.74 7.74
CA ARG A 55 -6.58 -4.68 7.08
C ARG A 55 -5.22 -4.05 6.78
N ILE A 56 -4.18 -4.88 6.69
CA ILE A 56 -2.87 -4.50 6.17
C ILE A 56 -2.87 -4.72 4.66
N ARG A 57 -2.51 -3.70 3.89
CA ARG A 57 -2.31 -3.80 2.45
C ARG A 57 -0.86 -4.13 2.17
N LEU A 58 -0.62 -5.06 1.25
CA LEU A 58 0.68 -5.29 0.63
C LEU A 58 0.50 -5.14 -0.88
N VAL A 59 1.10 -4.10 -1.47
CA VAL A 59 0.89 -3.80 -2.89
C VAL A 59 2.20 -3.50 -3.59
N ARG A 60 2.36 -3.99 -4.82
CA ARG A 60 3.46 -3.56 -5.71
C ARG A 60 2.98 -2.43 -6.59
N VAL A 61 3.73 -1.35 -6.66
CA VAL A 61 3.48 -0.24 -7.59
C VAL A 61 3.77 -0.70 -9.01
N LEU A 62 2.78 -0.63 -9.89
CA LEU A 62 2.93 -0.93 -11.32
C LEU A 62 3.10 0.34 -12.15
N GLY A 63 2.47 1.44 -11.72
CA GLY A 63 2.44 2.68 -12.48
C GLY A 63 2.39 3.92 -11.60
N LEU A 64 2.84 5.02 -12.17
CA LEU A 64 2.74 6.36 -11.60
C LEU A 64 1.79 7.17 -12.48
N THR A 65 0.94 8.02 -11.88
CA THR A 65 0.03 8.89 -12.62
C THR A 65 0.17 10.33 -12.15
N VAL A 66 -0.18 11.29 -13.01
CA VAL A 66 -0.13 12.72 -12.65
C VAL A 66 -1.41 13.14 -11.90
N ARG A 67 -2.55 12.49 -12.18
CA ARG A 67 -3.88 12.82 -11.64
C ARG A 67 -4.57 11.61 -10.99
N ARG A 68 -5.57 11.85 -10.17
CA ARG A 68 -6.46 10.81 -9.65
C ARG A 68 -7.53 10.49 -10.69
N GLY A 69 -7.55 9.26 -11.19
CA GLY A 69 -8.53 8.77 -12.16
C GLY A 69 -9.75 8.07 -11.53
N PRO A 70 -10.66 7.53 -12.37
CA PRO A 70 -11.70 6.61 -11.96
C PRO A 70 -11.13 5.35 -11.29
N ALA A 71 -12.01 4.54 -10.68
CA ALA A 71 -11.60 3.35 -9.93
C ALA A 71 -10.84 2.32 -10.79
N SER A 72 -11.26 2.13 -12.04
CA SER A 72 -10.60 1.21 -12.99
C SER A 72 -9.15 1.63 -13.29
N GLU A 73 -8.92 2.91 -13.63
CA GLU A 73 -7.56 3.44 -13.85
C GLU A 73 -6.69 3.36 -12.59
N ALA A 74 -7.27 3.57 -11.41
CA ALA A 74 -6.53 3.47 -10.17
C ALA A 74 -6.12 2.02 -9.83
N ALA A 75 -6.98 1.05 -10.13
CA ALA A 75 -6.70 -0.36 -9.91
C ALA A 75 -5.53 -0.86 -10.77
N SER A 76 -5.32 -0.30 -11.97
CA SER A 76 -4.15 -0.65 -12.80
C SER A 76 -2.82 -0.09 -12.29
N LEU A 77 -2.81 0.78 -11.27
CA LEU A 77 -1.58 1.35 -10.73
C LEU A 77 -0.83 0.40 -9.80
N TYR A 78 -1.45 -0.68 -9.35
CA TYR A 78 -0.84 -1.60 -8.40
C TYR A 78 -1.27 -3.05 -8.61
N LEU A 79 -0.39 -3.95 -8.22
CA LEU A 79 -0.72 -5.36 -8.01
C LEU A 79 -0.97 -5.57 -6.52
N ASP A 80 -2.13 -6.12 -6.18
CA ASP A 80 -2.41 -6.56 -4.82
C ASP A 80 -1.63 -7.85 -4.55
N LEU A 81 -0.72 -7.80 -3.59
CA LEU A 81 0.10 -8.95 -3.16
C LEU A 81 -0.44 -9.56 -1.87
N ASP A 82 -1.54 -9.03 -1.34
CA ASP A 82 -2.27 -9.59 -0.22
C ASP A 82 -3.03 -10.84 -0.69
N THR A 83 -2.30 -11.92 -0.98
CA THR A 83 -2.88 -13.24 -1.17
C THR A 83 -3.25 -13.75 0.21
N VAL A 84 -4.54 -13.93 0.48
CA VAL A 84 -5.10 -14.57 1.67
C VAL A 84 -4.10 -15.59 2.24
N GLN A 85 -3.49 -15.29 3.40
CA GLN A 85 -2.89 -16.34 4.20
C GLN A 85 -4.05 -17.19 4.68
N THR A 86 -4.26 -18.35 4.06
CA THR A 86 -5.02 -19.43 4.67
C THR A 86 -4.48 -19.57 6.09
N PRO A 87 -5.32 -19.56 7.15
CA PRO A 87 -4.82 -19.92 8.47
C PRO A 87 -4.17 -21.29 8.29
N GLN A 88 -2.87 -21.39 8.54
CA GLN A 88 -2.26 -22.69 8.78
C GLN A 88 -2.84 -23.16 10.11
N THR A 89 -4.04 -23.74 10.04
CA THR A 89 -4.55 -24.60 11.08
C THR A 89 -3.52 -25.70 11.19
N GLY A 90 -2.78 -25.69 12.30
CA GLY A 90 -1.94 -26.81 12.68
C GLY A 90 -2.79 -28.08 12.67
N ALA A 91 -2.54 -28.92 11.69
CA ALA A 91 -2.95 -30.31 11.70
C ALA A 91 -1.68 -31.09 11.36
N SER A 92 -0.88 -31.31 12.39
CA SER A 92 -0.10 -32.54 12.44
C SER A 92 -0.93 -33.50 13.29
N PRO A 93 -1.67 -34.44 12.69
CA PRO A 93 -1.90 -35.69 13.40
C PRO A 93 -0.61 -36.49 13.22
N LEU A 94 0.15 -36.53 14.32
CA LEU A 94 0.91 -37.73 14.63
C LEU A 94 -0.08 -38.89 14.69
N ASP A 95 0.04 -39.82 13.75
CA ASP A 95 -0.25 -41.26 13.92
C ASP A 95 0.62 -42.03 12.92
#